data_AF-A0A5D2P569-F1
#
_entry.id   AF-A0A5D2P569-F1
#
_cell.length_a   1.000
_cell.length_b   1.000
_cell.length_c   1.000
_cell.angle_alpha   90.00
_cell.angle_beta   90.00
_cell.angle_gamma   90.00
#
_symmetry.space_group_name_H-M   'P 1'
#
loop_
_entity.id
_entity.type
_entity.pdbx_description
1 polymer ?
#
loop_
_entity_poly.entity_id
_entity_poly.type
_entity_poly.pdbx_seq_one_letter_code
_entity_poly.pdbx_strand_id
1 'polypeptide(L)'
;MEEERIGYLIEKCPDTRVIRQIHAHVLTRLLPISAVSFLLSKLVGFCALSRHGDINHARKVFAQTPNPNIFSWNSLIRGYYLVGSQSKVPLFLYKELVRKGYPSANTFTLAFVLKACSNILAFDEGRQVHARVFRSGFGSNQFVQTGLLNFYAKCEDIGLAEKVFDEIHERNVIAWSTMISGYAMMGLVNKAFGAFREMQTSNVVPDKVTMVSVISACAMAGALDIGRWIHAYIEKHMIETDIMLSTALVNMYAKCGCIEKAKEIFKGIPVKDHKAWSSMIVGLAVHGLAEEALEAFSRMEESKVTPSHVTFIGVLSACAHGGLVSEGRRYWSSMIELGIEPSIEHYGCMVDLLCRASLVGEACNFVQTMPVSPNPVIWRTLLIGCQKNKMLHKGEVAGEQLLALEPSNPENYTLLSNFYASVAQWEKMSHVRKMMKERGMKVVPGCASIEIDGFVHEFVMGDWHHPEAKDIRQALRVIAERVSDAGHEPQVSDVLHNVGNEEKGIYLCEHSERLAIAYGILKTKAPVPIRIVKNLRVCIDCHEVTKIISKIYEREIIVRDRVRFHKFVDGSCFCKDYW
;
A
#
# COMPACT_ATOMS: atom_id res chain seq x y z
N MET A 1 39.33 24.27 -28.74
CA MET A 1 38.75 25.64 -28.70
C MET A 1 37.29 25.70 -29.17
N GLU A 2 36.96 25.47 -30.45
CA GLU A 2 35.55 25.66 -30.91
C GLU A 2 34.61 24.54 -30.42
N GLU A 3 35.02 23.28 -30.46
CA GLU A 3 34.26 22.15 -29.91
C GLU A 3 33.99 22.29 -28.40
N GLU A 4 34.99 22.71 -27.63
CA GLU A 4 34.86 22.96 -26.19
C GLU A 4 33.89 24.12 -25.91
N ARG A 5 33.89 25.15 -26.76
CA ARG A 5 32.96 26.27 -26.66
C ARG A 5 31.52 25.82 -26.92
N ILE A 6 31.27 24.99 -27.94
CA ILE A 6 29.94 24.42 -28.21
C ILE A 6 29.52 23.49 -27.07
N GLY A 7 30.43 22.66 -26.56
CA GLY A 7 30.20 21.82 -25.38
C GLY A 7 29.75 22.62 -24.16
N TYR A 8 30.41 23.74 -23.87
CA TYR A 8 30.03 24.65 -22.79
C TYR A 8 28.65 25.30 -23.00
N LEU A 9 28.30 25.66 -24.24
CA LEU A 9 26.98 26.21 -24.57
C LEU A 9 25.85 25.19 -24.37
N ILE A 10 26.12 23.90 -24.63
CA ILE A 10 25.17 22.81 -24.36
C ILE A 10 24.90 22.71 -22.86
N GLU A 11 25.93 22.77 -22.02
CA GLU A 11 25.80 22.65 -20.57
C GLU A 11 25.04 23.82 -19.92
N LYS A 12 25.10 25.02 -20.53
CA LYS A 12 24.39 26.22 -20.06
C LYS A 12 23.11 26.55 -20.85
N CYS A 13 22.60 25.60 -21.63
CA CYS A 13 21.44 25.85 -22.47
C CYS A 13 20.17 26.07 -21.63
N PRO A 14 19.42 27.17 -21.84
CA PRO A 14 18.26 27.52 -21.01
C PRO A 14 16.99 26.76 -21.39
N ASP A 15 16.85 26.32 -22.65
CA ASP A 15 15.62 25.72 -23.15
C ASP A 15 15.81 24.79 -24.37
N THR A 16 14.72 24.11 -24.76
CA THR A 16 14.68 23.18 -25.89
C THR A 16 14.76 23.83 -27.27
N ARG A 17 14.58 25.14 -27.39
CA ARG A 17 14.68 25.84 -28.68
C ARG A 17 16.15 26.09 -29.02
N VAL A 18 16.92 26.60 -28.05
CA VAL A 18 18.35 26.83 -28.21
C VAL A 18 19.10 25.52 -28.45
N ILE A 19 18.72 24.44 -27.75
CA ILE A 19 19.37 23.14 -27.96
C ILE A 19 19.16 22.59 -29.38
N ARG A 20 17.98 22.83 -29.99
CA ARG A 20 17.68 22.42 -31.36
C ARG A 20 18.49 23.23 -32.38
N GLN A 21 18.75 24.51 -32.10
CA GLN A 21 19.61 25.35 -32.94
C GLN A 21 21.07 24.89 -32.87
N ILE A 22 21.58 24.58 -31.67
CA ILE A 22 22.92 24.03 -31.49
C ILE A 22 23.03 22.69 -32.22
N HIS A 23 22.03 21.82 -32.12
CA HIS A 23 22.00 20.55 -32.84
C HIS A 23 22.07 20.74 -34.36
N ALA A 24 21.24 21.62 -34.94
CA ALA A 24 21.31 21.93 -36.37
C ALA A 24 22.67 22.52 -36.78
N HIS A 25 23.27 23.37 -35.94
CA HIS A 25 24.60 23.94 -36.17
C HIS A 25 25.70 22.87 -36.21
N VAL A 26 25.64 21.88 -35.30
CA VAL A 26 26.61 20.76 -35.27
C VAL A 26 26.51 19.91 -36.54
N LEU A 27 25.30 19.67 -37.07
CA LEU A 27 25.11 18.83 -38.26
C LEU A 27 25.47 19.53 -39.58
N THR A 28 25.40 20.86 -39.63
CA THR A 28 25.63 21.64 -40.86
C THR A 28 27.08 22.11 -41.03
N ARG A 29 27.91 21.97 -39.99
CA ARG A 29 29.33 22.32 -40.00
C ARG A 29 30.20 21.17 -40.48
N LEU A 30 31.27 21.49 -41.21
CA LEU A 30 32.33 20.55 -41.60
C LEU A 30 33.28 20.30 -40.42
N LEU A 31 32.83 19.50 -39.45
CA LEU A 31 33.64 19.04 -38.32
C LEU A 31 34.12 17.60 -38.55
N PRO A 32 35.27 17.19 -37.98
CA PRO A 32 35.69 15.79 -37.96
C PRO A 32 34.61 14.89 -37.33
N ILE A 33 34.49 13.65 -37.81
CA ILE A 33 33.46 12.70 -37.31
C ILE A 33 33.57 12.52 -35.78
N SER A 34 34.78 12.47 -35.24
CA SER A 34 35.03 12.36 -33.79
C SER A 34 34.44 13.54 -33.00
N ALA A 35 34.59 14.76 -33.52
CA ALA A 35 34.06 15.99 -32.93
C ALA A 35 32.53 16.02 -32.95
N VAL A 36 31.94 15.63 -34.09
CA VAL A 36 30.49 15.49 -34.24
C VAL A 36 29.95 14.48 -33.24
N SER A 37 30.55 13.29 -33.16
CA SER A 37 30.16 12.25 -32.19
C SER A 37 30.24 12.73 -30.74
N PHE A 38 31.29 13.46 -30.37
CA PHE A 38 31.44 14.04 -29.04
C PHE A 38 30.34 15.06 -28.72
N LEU A 39 30.12 16.05 -29.60
CA LEU A 39 29.11 17.09 -29.40
C LEU A 39 27.68 16.54 -29.38
N LEU A 40 27.37 15.60 -30.28
CA LEU A 40 26.07 14.93 -30.28
C LEU A 40 25.88 14.09 -28.99
N SER A 41 26.93 13.46 -28.43
CA SER A 41 26.83 12.76 -27.14
C SER A 41 26.46 13.68 -25.99
N LYS A 42 27.02 14.90 -25.97
CA LYS A 42 26.67 15.94 -24.99
C LYS A 42 25.23 16.44 -25.18
N LEU A 43 24.79 16.62 -26.44
CA LEU A 43 23.40 16.97 -26.76
C LEU A 43 22.41 15.88 -26.32
N VAL A 44 22.73 14.59 -26.52
CA VAL A 44 21.91 13.49 -25.99
C VAL A 44 21.82 13.58 -24.47
N GLY A 45 22.95 13.79 -23.79
CA GLY A 45 23.00 13.97 -22.33
C GLY A 45 22.07 15.08 -21.84
N PHE A 46 22.18 16.28 -22.42
CA PHE A 46 21.31 17.40 -22.07
C PHE A 46 19.83 17.09 -22.33
N CYS A 47 19.51 16.62 -23.55
CA CYS A 47 18.12 16.37 -23.93
C CYS A 47 17.48 15.26 -23.09
N ALA A 48 18.25 14.26 -22.65
CA ALA A 48 17.74 13.12 -21.89
C ALA A 48 17.66 13.38 -20.37
N LEU A 49 18.55 14.23 -19.82
CA LEU A 49 18.76 14.31 -18.37
C LEU A 49 18.41 15.67 -17.75
N SER A 50 18.35 16.74 -18.54
CA SER A 50 18.05 18.08 -18.04
C SER A 50 16.56 18.26 -17.74
N ARG A 51 16.23 19.15 -16.79
CA ARG A 51 14.84 19.52 -16.46
C ARG A 51 14.05 20.07 -17.65
N HIS A 52 14.75 20.74 -18.57
CA HIS A 52 14.22 21.27 -19.83
C HIS A 52 14.50 20.32 -21.02
N GLY A 53 14.82 19.05 -20.77
CA GLY A 53 15.11 18.07 -21.81
C GLY A 53 13.87 17.57 -22.55
N ASP A 54 14.07 16.99 -23.73
CA ASP A 54 13.06 16.30 -24.52
C ASP A 54 13.63 14.93 -24.92
N ILE A 55 13.13 13.86 -24.29
CA ILE A 55 13.63 12.49 -24.51
C ILE A 55 13.41 12.00 -25.95
N ASN A 56 12.35 12.47 -26.61
CA ASN A 56 12.09 12.13 -28.01
C ASN A 56 13.10 12.82 -28.92
N HIS A 57 13.48 14.06 -28.59
CA HIS A 57 14.58 14.73 -29.27
C HIS A 57 15.91 14.04 -28.99
N ALA A 58 16.19 13.63 -27.76
CA ALA A 58 17.39 12.88 -27.40
C ALA A 58 17.55 11.60 -28.24
N ARG A 59 16.46 10.85 -28.47
CA ARG A 59 16.46 9.68 -29.34
C ARG A 59 16.80 10.02 -30.80
N LYS A 60 16.30 11.15 -31.32
CA LYS A 60 16.61 11.61 -32.68
C LYS A 60 18.10 11.97 -32.82
N VAL A 61 18.63 12.76 -31.88
CA VAL A 61 20.06 13.13 -31.84
C VAL A 61 20.93 11.87 -31.75
N PHE A 62 20.53 10.91 -30.91
CA PHE A 62 21.23 9.64 -30.75
C PHE A 62 21.29 8.84 -32.06
N ALA A 63 20.18 8.74 -32.79
CA ALA A 63 20.13 8.05 -34.09
C ALA A 63 21.03 8.70 -35.15
N GLN A 64 21.28 10.01 -35.04
CA GLN A 64 22.16 10.78 -35.92
C GLN A 64 23.62 10.78 -35.45
N THR A 65 23.92 10.23 -34.27
CA THR A 65 25.28 10.21 -33.72
C THR A 65 26.10 9.10 -34.38
N PRO A 66 27.19 9.42 -35.10
CA PRO A 66 28.09 8.40 -35.63
C PRO A 66 28.78 7.68 -34.45
N ASN A 67 28.78 6.34 -34.45
CA ASN A 67 29.40 5.51 -33.41
C ASN A 67 29.12 6.00 -31.96
N PRO A 68 27.86 5.92 -31.47
CA PRO A 68 27.51 6.44 -30.14
C PRO A 68 28.33 5.79 -29.03
N ASN A 69 28.98 6.62 -28.21
CA ASN A 69 29.79 6.17 -27.08
C ASN A 69 28.91 5.69 -25.90
N ILE A 70 29.53 5.05 -24.90
CA ILE A 70 28.80 4.51 -23.74
C ILE A 70 28.05 5.58 -22.95
N PHE A 71 28.55 6.83 -22.96
CA PHE A 71 27.87 7.96 -22.34
C PHE A 71 26.53 8.29 -23.02
N SER A 72 26.46 8.29 -24.35
CA SER A 72 25.21 8.48 -25.10
C SER A 72 24.20 7.38 -24.78
N TRP A 73 24.64 6.11 -24.77
CA TRP A 73 23.79 4.97 -24.42
C TRP A 73 23.25 5.09 -22.99
N ASN A 74 24.14 5.33 -22.03
CA ASN A 74 23.77 5.48 -20.63
C ASN A 74 22.85 6.68 -20.39
N SER A 75 23.09 7.80 -21.09
CA SER A 75 22.22 8.98 -21.02
C SER A 75 20.82 8.69 -21.54
N LEU A 76 20.69 7.96 -22.65
CA LEU A 76 19.39 7.61 -23.23
C LEU A 76 18.64 6.59 -22.38
N ILE A 77 19.30 5.51 -21.93
CA ILE A 77 18.74 4.53 -20.99
C ILE A 77 18.29 5.24 -19.70
N ARG A 78 19.13 6.16 -19.20
CA ARG A 78 18.84 6.95 -18.00
C ARG A 78 17.64 7.87 -18.17
N GLY A 79 17.61 8.64 -19.25
CA GLY A 79 16.52 9.55 -19.56
C GLY A 79 15.18 8.84 -19.73
N TYR A 80 15.17 7.70 -20.43
CA TYR A 80 13.94 6.91 -20.58
C TYR A 80 13.43 6.33 -19.25
N TYR A 81 14.32 5.97 -18.32
CA TYR A 81 13.84 5.58 -16.99
C TYR A 81 13.31 6.78 -16.19
N LEU A 82 13.88 7.99 -16.36
CA LEU A 82 13.52 9.20 -15.59
C LEU A 82 12.20 9.85 -16.01
N VAL A 83 11.90 9.87 -17.31
CA VAL A 83 10.72 10.58 -17.86
C VAL A 83 9.40 9.85 -17.57
N GLY A 84 9.46 8.59 -17.13
CA GLY A 84 8.32 7.91 -16.52
C GLY A 84 7.28 7.37 -17.51
N SER A 85 7.25 6.04 -17.65
CA SER A 85 6.08 5.17 -17.79
C SER A 85 6.61 3.74 -17.79
N GLN A 86 5.74 2.73 -17.76
CA GLN A 86 6.11 1.30 -17.82
C GLN A 86 6.74 0.91 -19.18
N SER A 87 7.83 1.57 -19.54
CA SER A 87 8.45 1.51 -20.85
C SER A 87 9.52 0.44 -20.87
N LYS A 88 9.40 -0.49 -21.81
CA LYS A 88 10.44 -1.49 -22.09
C LYS A 88 11.60 -0.91 -22.92
N VAL A 89 11.56 0.38 -23.29
CA VAL A 89 12.60 1.04 -24.10
C VAL A 89 14.01 0.93 -23.51
N PRO A 90 14.24 1.15 -22.19
CA PRO A 90 15.58 0.94 -21.61
C PRO A 90 16.12 -0.48 -21.83
N LEU A 91 15.26 -1.49 -21.74
CA LEU A 91 15.64 -2.89 -21.97
C LEU A 91 15.94 -3.16 -23.45
N PHE A 92 15.16 -2.56 -24.38
CA PHE A 92 15.45 -2.65 -25.81
C PHE A 92 16.78 -2.00 -26.18
N LEU A 93 17.05 -0.80 -25.67
CA LEU A 93 18.33 -0.11 -25.87
C LEU A 93 19.51 -0.93 -25.33
N TYR A 94 19.33 -1.55 -24.17
CA TYR A 94 20.35 -2.44 -23.60
C TYR A 94 20.60 -3.68 -24.47
N LYS A 95 19.53 -4.34 -24.95
CA LYS A 95 19.66 -5.47 -25.89
C LYS A 95 20.38 -5.05 -27.17
N GLU A 96 20.09 -3.87 -27.70
CA GLU A 96 20.78 -3.34 -28.88
C GLU A 96 22.28 -3.09 -28.62
N LEU A 97 22.61 -2.46 -27.49
CA LEU A 97 24.00 -2.23 -27.06
C LEU A 97 24.77 -3.56 -26.96
N VAL A 98 24.17 -4.57 -26.31
CA VAL A 98 24.77 -5.91 -26.17
C VAL A 98 24.95 -6.57 -27.54
N ARG A 99 23.97 -6.45 -28.45
CA ARG A 99 24.04 -7.02 -29.81
C ARG A 99 25.13 -6.37 -30.66
N LYS A 100 25.38 -5.07 -30.50
CA LYS A 100 26.45 -4.36 -31.23
C LYS A 100 27.85 -4.77 -30.78
N GLY A 101 28.01 -5.28 -29.56
CA GLY A 101 29.30 -5.73 -29.01
C GLY A 101 30.25 -4.60 -28.59
N TYR A 102 30.13 -3.40 -29.18
CA TYR A 102 30.88 -2.21 -28.81
C TYR A 102 30.03 -0.92 -28.95
N PRO A 103 30.09 0.02 -27.98
CA PRO A 103 30.83 -0.06 -26.70
C PRO A 103 30.23 -1.11 -25.74
N SER A 104 31.02 -1.56 -24.76
CA SER A 104 30.58 -2.56 -23.79
C SER A 104 29.79 -1.92 -22.64
N ALA A 105 28.79 -2.64 -22.13
CA ALA A 105 28.00 -2.21 -20.97
C ALA A 105 28.90 -2.13 -19.73
N ASN A 106 28.78 -1.04 -18.98
CA ASN A 106 29.54 -0.81 -17.74
C ASN A 106 28.62 -0.84 -16.51
N THR A 107 29.19 -0.56 -15.34
CA THR A 107 28.47 -0.53 -14.05
C THR A 107 27.25 0.40 -14.08
N PHE A 108 27.37 1.59 -14.69
CA PHE A 108 26.26 2.52 -14.85
C PHE A 108 25.16 1.96 -15.75
N THR A 109 25.53 1.34 -16.89
CA THR A 109 24.56 0.72 -17.80
C THR A 109 23.72 -0.31 -17.06
N LEU A 110 24.38 -1.24 -16.35
CA LEU A 110 23.70 -2.35 -15.68
C LEU A 110 22.80 -1.86 -14.55
N ALA A 111 23.25 -0.90 -13.75
CA ALA A 111 22.44 -0.31 -12.68
C ALA A 111 21.21 0.44 -13.22
N PHE A 112 21.33 1.19 -14.32
CA PHE A 112 20.18 1.86 -14.93
C PHE A 112 19.17 0.86 -15.52
N VAL A 113 19.65 -0.22 -16.13
CA VAL A 113 18.78 -1.28 -16.66
C VAL A 113 18.09 -2.04 -15.53
N LEU A 114 18.78 -2.35 -14.43
CA LEU A 114 18.16 -2.94 -13.23
C LEU A 114 17.08 -2.01 -12.65
N LYS A 115 17.34 -0.70 -12.58
CA LYS A 115 16.34 0.28 -12.13
C LYS A 115 15.13 0.31 -13.07
N ALA A 116 15.34 0.24 -14.38
CA ALA A 116 14.26 0.13 -15.34
C ALA A 116 13.44 -1.16 -15.14
N CYS A 117 14.10 -2.32 -14.97
CA CYS A 117 13.43 -3.58 -14.65
C CYS A 117 12.59 -3.48 -13.37
N SER A 118 13.12 -2.80 -12.35
CA SER A 118 12.42 -2.56 -11.07
C SER A 118 11.15 -1.73 -11.26
N ASN A 119 11.14 -0.77 -12.19
CA ASN A 119 9.99 0.12 -12.41
C ASN A 119 8.88 -0.54 -13.24
N ILE A 120 9.21 -1.55 -14.04
CA ILE A 120 8.25 -2.30 -14.86
C ILE A 120 7.97 -3.72 -14.34
N LEU A 121 8.53 -4.06 -13.17
CA LEU A 121 8.44 -5.39 -12.55
C LEU A 121 8.88 -6.53 -13.47
N ALA A 122 9.89 -6.28 -14.32
CA ALA A 122 10.44 -7.26 -15.27
C ALA A 122 11.41 -8.22 -14.57
N PHE A 123 10.85 -9.18 -13.83
CA PHE A 123 11.62 -10.11 -12.99
C PHE A 123 12.60 -10.96 -13.80
N ASP A 124 12.13 -11.57 -14.90
CA ASP A 124 12.97 -12.46 -15.70
C ASP A 124 14.11 -11.73 -16.41
N GLU A 125 13.84 -10.56 -17.01
CA GLU A 125 14.87 -9.75 -17.62
C GLU A 125 15.87 -9.21 -16.59
N GLY A 126 15.40 -8.82 -15.39
CA GLY A 126 16.28 -8.39 -14.32
C GLY A 126 17.22 -9.50 -13.84
N ARG A 127 16.74 -10.76 -13.76
CA ARG A 127 17.61 -11.92 -13.46
C ARG A 127 18.66 -12.17 -14.54
N GLN A 128 18.33 -11.97 -15.82
CA GLN A 128 19.31 -12.06 -16.91
C GLN A 128 20.37 -10.97 -16.80
N VAL A 129 19.97 -9.76 -16.42
CA VAL A 129 20.90 -8.64 -16.17
C VAL A 129 21.79 -8.95 -14.96
N HIS A 130 21.25 -9.51 -13.88
CA HIS A 130 22.04 -9.96 -12.72
C HIS A 130 23.07 -11.04 -13.13
N ALA A 131 22.69 -12.04 -13.91
CA ALA A 131 23.65 -13.02 -14.43
C ALA A 131 24.77 -12.36 -15.26
N ARG A 132 24.46 -11.30 -16.01
CA ARG A 132 25.45 -10.51 -16.75
C ARG A 132 26.36 -9.70 -15.84
N VAL A 133 25.84 -9.12 -14.74
CA VAL A 133 26.64 -8.43 -13.71
C VAL A 133 27.74 -9.36 -13.19
N PHE A 134 27.36 -10.58 -12.79
CA PHE A 134 28.30 -11.56 -12.26
C PHE A 134 29.36 -11.95 -13.31
N ARG A 135 28.92 -12.31 -14.53
CA ARG A 135 29.84 -12.69 -15.63
C ARG A 135 30.78 -11.58 -16.07
N SER A 136 30.40 -10.32 -15.86
CA SER A 136 31.23 -9.16 -16.23
C SER A 136 32.17 -8.71 -15.11
N GLY A 137 32.19 -9.41 -13.96
CA GLY A 137 33.03 -9.06 -12.81
C GLY A 137 32.56 -7.83 -12.03
N PHE A 138 31.32 -7.37 -12.22
CA PHE A 138 30.80 -6.17 -11.56
C PHE A 138 29.99 -6.46 -10.29
N GLY A 139 30.00 -7.71 -9.79
CA GLY A 139 29.21 -8.14 -8.63
C GLY A 139 29.54 -7.41 -7.33
N SER A 140 30.79 -6.98 -7.15
CA SER A 140 31.24 -6.22 -5.97
C SER A 140 31.09 -4.70 -6.10
N ASN A 141 30.56 -4.20 -7.23
CA ASN A 141 30.40 -2.77 -7.42
C ASN A 141 29.17 -2.25 -6.65
N GLN A 142 29.38 -1.33 -5.70
CA GLN A 142 28.33 -0.81 -4.82
C GLN A 142 27.12 -0.21 -5.57
N PHE A 143 27.34 0.45 -6.72
CA PHE A 143 26.25 1.02 -7.52
C PHE A 143 25.39 -0.06 -8.17
N VAL A 144 26.01 -1.17 -8.58
CA VAL A 144 25.30 -2.31 -9.15
C VAL A 144 24.59 -3.12 -8.05
N GLN A 145 25.24 -3.34 -6.90
CA GLN A 145 24.64 -4.04 -5.75
C GLN A 145 23.40 -3.30 -5.22
N THR A 146 23.45 -1.98 -5.07
CA THR A 146 22.27 -1.18 -4.69
C THR A 146 21.17 -1.22 -5.76
N GLY A 147 21.54 -1.27 -7.04
CA GLY A 147 20.61 -1.50 -8.14
C GLY A 147 19.92 -2.87 -8.09
N LEU A 148 20.67 -3.92 -7.79
CA LEU A 148 20.16 -5.29 -7.61
C LEU A 148 19.24 -5.39 -6.40
N LEU A 149 19.64 -4.80 -5.28
CA LEU A 149 18.85 -4.75 -4.05
C LEU A 149 17.50 -4.09 -4.30
N ASN A 150 17.49 -2.90 -4.93
CA ASN A 150 16.25 -2.21 -5.27
C ASN A 150 15.40 -3.00 -6.27
N PHE A 151 16.03 -3.73 -7.20
CA PHE A 151 15.32 -4.59 -8.14
C PHE A 151 14.58 -5.73 -7.44
N TYR A 152 15.27 -6.52 -6.62
CA TYR A 152 14.65 -7.63 -5.90
C TYR A 152 13.60 -7.16 -4.90
N ALA A 153 13.88 -6.08 -4.16
CA ALA A 153 12.91 -5.51 -3.22
C ALA A 153 11.63 -5.02 -3.91
N LYS A 154 11.72 -4.38 -5.09
CA LYS A 154 10.54 -3.92 -5.84
C LYS A 154 9.81 -5.03 -6.59
N CYS A 155 10.49 -6.10 -6.98
CA CYS A 155 9.87 -7.29 -7.55
C CYS A 155 9.37 -8.27 -6.50
N GLU A 156 9.25 -7.83 -5.25
CA GLU A 156 8.65 -8.59 -4.13
C GLU A 156 9.39 -9.89 -3.75
N ASP A 157 10.62 -10.10 -4.26
CA ASP A 157 11.49 -11.20 -3.85
C ASP A 157 12.44 -10.73 -2.73
N ILE A 158 11.88 -10.58 -1.53
CA ILE A 158 12.64 -10.14 -0.35
C ILE A 158 13.75 -11.13 0.01
N GLY A 159 13.58 -12.43 -0.25
CA GLY A 159 14.62 -13.42 0.06
C GLY A 159 15.89 -13.22 -0.77
N LEU A 160 15.77 -12.89 -2.06
CA LEU A 160 16.92 -12.51 -2.88
C LEU A 160 17.44 -11.11 -2.53
N ALA A 161 16.57 -10.18 -2.15
CA ALA A 161 16.99 -8.87 -1.66
C ALA A 161 17.88 -8.97 -0.40
N GLU A 162 17.48 -9.80 0.58
CA GLU A 162 18.27 -10.10 1.79
C GLU A 162 19.66 -10.64 1.45
N LYS A 163 19.74 -11.62 0.53
CA LYS A 163 21.04 -12.16 0.09
C LYS A 163 21.95 -11.10 -0.53
N VAL A 164 21.41 -10.26 -1.42
CA VAL A 164 22.19 -9.16 -2.02
C VAL A 164 22.62 -8.15 -0.94
N PHE A 165 21.76 -7.88 0.04
CA PHE A 165 22.05 -6.99 1.15
C PHE A 165 23.18 -7.52 2.06
N ASP A 166 23.22 -8.83 2.28
CA ASP A 166 24.25 -9.53 3.04
C ASP A 166 25.62 -9.52 2.33
N GLU A 167 25.63 -9.51 1.00
CA GLU A 167 26.87 -9.43 0.20
C GLU A 167 27.48 -8.00 0.15
N ILE A 168 26.74 -6.96 0.54
CA ILE A 168 27.25 -5.58 0.59
C ILE A 168 28.09 -5.41 1.85
N HIS A 169 29.42 -5.29 1.68
CA HIS A 169 30.37 -5.14 2.79
C HIS A 169 30.17 -3.83 3.57
N GLU A 170 30.03 -2.70 2.85
CA GLU A 170 29.78 -1.38 3.43
C GLU A 170 28.43 -0.84 2.97
N ARG A 171 27.43 -1.02 3.83
CA ARG A 171 26.04 -0.62 3.58
C ARG A 171 25.89 0.87 3.82
N ASN A 172 25.72 1.63 2.74
CA ASN A 172 25.39 3.05 2.82
C ASN A 172 23.89 3.28 3.10
N VAL A 173 23.51 4.54 3.31
CA VAL A 173 22.12 4.95 3.54
C VAL A 173 21.15 4.46 2.46
N ILE A 174 21.60 4.34 1.20
CA ILE A 174 20.77 3.85 0.09
C ILE A 174 20.47 2.36 0.24
N ALA A 175 21.46 1.54 0.61
CA ALA A 175 21.25 0.11 0.84
C ALA A 175 20.28 -0.13 2.01
N TRP A 176 20.50 0.54 3.14
CA TRP A 176 19.62 0.46 4.32
C TRP A 176 18.19 0.91 4.03
N SER A 177 18.03 2.10 3.46
CA SER A 177 16.71 2.63 3.10
C SER A 177 15.97 1.71 2.14
N THR A 178 16.65 1.16 1.13
CA THR A 178 16.06 0.21 0.18
C THR A 178 15.56 -1.05 0.88
N MET A 179 16.35 -1.62 1.79
CA MET A 179 15.96 -2.83 2.51
C MET A 179 14.79 -2.58 3.47
N ILE A 180 14.83 -1.46 4.21
CA ILE A 180 13.75 -1.02 5.09
C ILE A 180 12.47 -0.77 4.30
N SER A 181 12.54 -0.08 3.16
CA SER A 181 11.39 0.10 2.26
C SER A 181 10.86 -1.23 1.74
N GLY A 182 11.74 -2.17 1.39
CA GLY A 182 11.38 -3.54 0.97
C GLY A 182 10.57 -4.26 2.03
N TYR A 183 11.06 -4.28 3.27
CA TYR A 183 10.33 -4.85 4.40
C TYR A 183 8.99 -4.14 4.66
N ALA A 184 8.97 -2.82 4.58
CA ALA A 184 7.75 -2.02 4.76
C ALA A 184 6.67 -2.37 3.70
N MET A 185 7.07 -2.52 2.43
CA MET A 185 6.16 -2.89 1.33
C MET A 185 5.56 -4.29 1.53
N MET A 186 6.33 -5.23 2.08
CA MET A 186 5.84 -6.58 2.39
C MET A 186 5.09 -6.68 3.73
N GLY A 187 4.90 -5.58 4.46
CA GLY A 187 4.26 -5.59 5.78
C GLY A 187 5.12 -6.22 6.89
N LEU A 188 6.40 -6.48 6.64
CA LEU A 188 7.33 -7.10 7.58
C LEU A 188 7.88 -6.07 8.58
N VAL A 189 7.00 -5.48 9.38
CA VAL A 189 7.30 -4.35 10.27
C VAL A 189 8.43 -4.64 11.26
N ASN A 190 8.47 -5.84 11.85
CA ASN A 190 9.52 -6.22 12.80
C ASN A 190 10.90 -6.27 12.12
N LYS A 191 10.97 -6.76 10.87
CA LYS A 191 12.22 -6.75 10.08
C LYS A 191 12.60 -5.34 9.65
N ALA A 192 11.63 -4.51 9.24
CA ALA A 192 11.88 -3.11 8.88
C ALA A 192 12.48 -2.32 10.05
N PHE A 193 11.90 -2.48 11.24
CA PHE A 193 12.39 -1.83 12.46
C PHE A 193 13.70 -2.43 12.97
N GLY A 194 13.88 -3.75 12.85
CA GLY A 194 15.15 -4.41 13.14
C GLY A 194 16.30 -3.87 12.27
N ALA A 195 16.08 -3.77 10.95
CA ALA A 195 17.05 -3.18 10.02
C ALA A 195 17.33 -1.70 10.33
N PHE A 196 16.31 -0.94 10.74
CA PHE A 196 16.50 0.44 11.21
C PHE A 196 17.41 0.51 12.45
N ARG A 197 17.21 -0.38 13.43
CA ARG A 197 18.10 -0.46 14.61
C ARG A 197 19.52 -0.87 14.22
N GLU A 198 19.67 -1.84 13.32
CA GLU A 198 20.98 -2.29 12.85
C GLU A 198 21.74 -1.17 12.09
N MET A 199 21.02 -0.40 11.27
CA MET A 199 21.54 0.80 10.61
C MET A 199 22.12 1.80 11.62
N GLN A 200 21.42 2.03 12.73
CA GLN A 200 21.88 2.91 13.81
C GLN A 200 23.12 2.37 14.50
N THR A 201 23.15 1.07 14.84
CA THR A 201 24.34 0.44 15.45
C THR A 201 25.54 0.40 14.49
N SER A 202 25.28 0.48 13.18
CA SER A 202 26.30 0.61 12.14
C SER A 202 26.77 2.06 11.92
N ASN A 203 26.34 3.01 12.76
CA ASN A 203 26.64 4.45 12.68
C ASN A 203 26.22 5.10 11.34
N VAL A 204 25.22 4.55 10.65
CA VAL A 204 24.68 5.16 9.43
C VAL A 204 23.47 6.01 9.80
N VAL A 205 23.56 7.32 9.53
CA VAL A 205 22.49 8.27 9.86
C VAL A 205 21.30 8.09 8.91
N PRO A 206 20.08 7.81 9.41
CA PRO A 206 18.87 7.76 8.60
C PRO A 206 18.56 9.09 7.92
N ASP A 207 18.17 9.04 6.66
CA ASP A 207 17.66 10.19 5.92
C ASP A 207 16.11 10.25 5.93
N LYS A 208 15.55 11.29 5.32
CA LYS A 208 14.09 11.47 5.22
C LYS A 208 13.39 10.27 4.57
N VAL A 209 14.00 9.68 3.54
CA VAL A 209 13.46 8.52 2.82
C VAL A 209 13.38 7.30 3.72
N THR A 210 14.42 7.08 4.53
CA THR A 210 14.46 6.04 5.56
C THR A 210 13.34 6.25 6.57
N MET A 211 13.15 7.49 7.06
CA MET A 211 12.12 7.79 8.06
C MET A 211 10.70 7.59 7.52
N VAL A 212 10.41 8.06 6.31
CA VAL A 212 9.12 7.82 5.66
C VAL A 212 8.85 6.31 5.52
N SER A 213 9.87 5.51 5.21
CA SER A 213 9.74 4.06 5.05
C SER A 213 9.37 3.36 6.36
N VAL A 214 10.08 3.66 7.46
CA VAL A 214 9.78 3.05 8.77
C VAL A 214 8.42 3.53 9.30
N ILE A 215 8.10 4.81 9.16
CA ILE A 215 6.79 5.37 9.55
C ILE A 215 5.66 4.69 8.77
N SER A 216 5.86 4.45 7.47
CA SER A 216 4.87 3.77 6.63
C SER A 216 4.67 2.31 7.07
N ALA A 217 5.74 1.60 7.44
CA ALA A 217 5.64 0.25 8.00
C ALA A 217 4.81 0.25 9.30
N CYS A 218 5.04 1.22 10.19
CA CYS A 218 4.28 1.37 11.44
C CYS A 218 2.80 1.63 11.13
N ALA A 219 2.51 2.53 10.18
CA ALA A 219 1.14 2.83 9.75
C ALA A 219 0.42 1.59 9.20
N MET A 220 1.11 0.74 8.45
CA MET A 220 0.54 -0.49 7.90
C MET A 220 0.30 -1.54 8.98
N ALA A 221 1.22 -1.69 9.93
CA ALA A 221 1.07 -2.64 11.04
C ALA A 221 0.15 -2.16 12.18
N GLY A 222 -0.17 -0.86 12.22
CA GLY A 222 -0.81 -0.22 13.36
C GLY A 222 0.07 -0.16 14.61
N ALA A 223 1.40 -0.14 14.43
CA ALA A 223 2.38 -0.13 15.50
C ALA A 223 2.61 1.31 16.02
N LEU A 224 1.73 1.75 16.92
CA LEU A 224 1.73 3.10 17.47
C LEU A 224 2.96 3.40 18.32
N ASP A 225 3.43 2.46 19.13
CA ASP A 225 4.51 2.74 20.09
C ASP A 225 5.87 2.81 19.39
N ILE A 226 6.14 1.91 18.43
CA ILE A 226 7.26 2.04 17.49
C ILE A 226 7.14 3.35 16.71
N GLY A 227 5.95 3.68 16.20
CA GLY A 227 5.70 4.93 15.46
C GLY A 227 6.00 6.19 16.28
N ARG A 228 5.61 6.21 17.57
CA ARG A 228 5.92 7.29 18.51
C ARG A 228 7.41 7.38 18.79
N TRP A 229 8.07 6.24 18.98
CA TRP A 229 9.51 6.20 19.19
C TRP A 229 10.28 6.75 17.98
N ILE A 230 9.86 6.40 16.76
CA ILE A 230 10.44 6.95 15.52
C ILE A 230 10.17 8.46 15.41
N HIS A 231 8.97 8.91 15.75
CA HIS A 231 8.66 10.35 15.77
C HIS A 231 9.55 11.11 16.76
N ALA A 232 9.71 10.60 17.98
CA ALA A 232 10.60 11.18 18.98
C ALA A 232 12.07 11.15 18.53
N TYR A 233 12.48 10.12 17.78
CA TYR A 233 13.81 10.06 17.19
C TYR A 233 14.02 11.17 16.15
N ILE A 234 13.04 11.42 15.27
CA ILE A 234 13.10 12.52 14.27
C ILE A 234 13.35 13.86 14.97
N GLU A 235 12.58 14.13 16.03
CA GLU A 235 12.70 15.36 16.82
C GLU A 235 14.06 15.43 17.53
N LYS A 236 14.46 14.37 18.24
CA LYS A 236 15.73 14.33 19.00
C LYS A 236 16.96 14.52 18.12
N HIS A 237 16.94 13.98 16.91
CA HIS A 237 18.05 14.07 15.97
C HIS A 237 17.94 15.26 15.00
N MET A 238 16.96 16.15 15.21
CA MET A 238 16.76 17.35 14.38
C MET A 238 16.69 17.03 12.88
N ILE A 239 16.08 15.88 12.53
CA ILE A 239 15.87 15.52 11.13
C ILE A 239 14.84 16.48 10.57
N GLU A 240 15.20 17.19 9.50
CA GLU A 240 14.34 18.19 8.89
C GLU A 240 13.00 17.58 8.43
N THR A 241 11.91 18.01 9.06
CA THR A 241 10.56 17.58 8.76
C THR A 241 9.94 18.47 7.70
N ASP A 242 10.02 18.03 6.44
CA ASP A 242 9.29 18.67 5.35
C ASP A 242 7.83 18.22 5.30
N ILE A 243 7.08 18.71 4.31
CA ILE A 243 5.67 18.36 4.10
C ILE A 243 5.47 16.86 3.86
N MET A 244 6.42 16.18 3.24
CA MET A 244 6.33 14.74 2.95
C MET A 244 6.41 13.95 4.26
N LEU A 245 7.42 14.24 5.09
CA LEU A 245 7.60 13.57 6.37
C LEU A 245 6.44 13.90 7.34
N SER A 246 5.99 15.16 7.37
CA SER A 246 4.82 15.57 8.15
C SER A 246 3.55 14.83 7.73
N THR A 247 3.31 14.69 6.43
CA THR A 247 2.15 13.95 5.90
C THR A 247 2.23 12.47 6.23
N ALA A 248 3.43 11.87 6.16
CA ALA A 248 3.65 10.48 6.56
C ALA A 248 3.35 10.27 8.06
N LEU A 249 3.72 11.20 8.93
CA LEU A 249 3.40 11.18 10.35
C LEU A 249 1.89 11.29 10.59
N VAL A 250 1.19 12.21 9.93
CA VAL A 250 -0.28 12.34 9.99
C VAL A 250 -0.94 11.00 9.61
N ASN A 251 -0.55 10.42 8.48
CA ASN A 251 -1.05 9.12 8.04
C ASN A 251 -0.76 8.00 9.06
N MET A 252 0.44 7.96 9.63
CA MET A 252 0.82 6.95 10.62
C MET A 252 -0.02 7.04 11.89
N TYR A 253 -0.12 8.22 12.51
CA TYR A 253 -0.92 8.39 13.72
C TYR A 253 -2.41 8.08 13.47
N ALA A 254 -2.96 8.48 12.31
CA ALA A 254 -4.33 8.14 11.93
C ALA A 254 -4.51 6.62 11.78
N LYS A 255 -3.62 5.94 11.04
CA LYS A 255 -3.67 4.48 10.79
C LYS A 255 -3.29 3.62 12.00
N CYS A 256 -2.69 4.19 13.04
CA CYS A 256 -2.39 3.52 14.32
C CYS A 256 -3.44 3.81 15.40
N GLY A 257 -4.58 4.42 15.04
CA GLY A 257 -5.70 4.63 15.96
C GLY A 257 -5.56 5.85 16.87
N CYS A 258 -4.63 6.77 16.60
CA CYS A 258 -4.35 7.95 17.42
C CYS A 258 -4.69 9.24 16.64
N ILE A 259 -5.96 9.39 16.26
CA ILE A 259 -6.45 10.46 15.37
C ILE A 259 -6.16 11.87 15.91
N GLU A 260 -6.21 12.06 17.23
CA GLU A 260 -5.96 13.38 17.84
C GLU A 260 -4.52 13.86 17.63
N LYS A 261 -3.53 12.97 17.71
CA LYS A 261 -2.13 13.32 17.39
C LYS A 261 -1.94 13.59 15.90
N ALA A 262 -2.68 12.89 15.05
CA ALA A 262 -2.70 13.17 13.61
C ALA A 262 -3.25 14.59 13.32
N LYS A 263 -4.37 14.98 13.98
CA LYS A 263 -4.95 16.33 13.90
C LYS A 263 -3.96 17.40 14.39
N GLU A 264 -3.24 17.14 15.49
CA GLU A 264 -2.23 18.05 16.05
C GLU A 264 -1.09 18.31 15.03
N ILE A 265 -0.48 17.25 14.49
CA ILE A 265 0.61 17.37 13.51
C ILE A 265 0.10 18.03 12.23
N PHE A 266 -1.09 17.66 11.76
CA PHE A 266 -1.71 18.26 10.59
C PHE A 266 -1.90 19.77 10.77
N LYS A 267 -2.41 20.22 11.93
CA LYS A 267 -2.54 21.65 12.24
C LYS A 267 -1.19 22.37 12.17
N GLY A 268 -0.12 21.73 12.65
CA GLY A 268 1.24 22.24 12.64
C GLY A 268 1.88 22.42 11.25
N ILE A 269 1.34 21.82 10.18
CA ILE A 269 1.84 21.98 8.81
C ILE A 269 1.52 23.41 8.30
N PRO A 270 2.50 24.28 8.02
CA PRO A 270 2.23 25.67 7.66
C PRO A 270 1.52 25.83 6.31
N VAL A 271 2.01 25.11 5.28
CA VAL A 271 1.43 25.08 3.94
C VAL A 271 1.12 23.63 3.62
N LYS A 272 -0.17 23.32 3.48
CA LYS A 272 -0.68 21.97 3.23
C LYS A 272 -0.92 21.79 1.74
N ASP A 273 -0.34 20.74 1.17
CA ASP A 273 -0.62 20.32 -0.19
C ASP A 273 -1.84 19.38 -0.22
N HIS A 274 -2.25 18.98 -1.42
CA HIS A 274 -3.37 18.06 -1.57
C HIS A 274 -3.16 16.74 -0.81
N LYS A 275 -1.92 16.24 -0.70
CA LYS A 275 -1.62 14.97 -0.01
C LYS A 275 -1.83 15.07 1.49
N ALA A 276 -1.40 16.15 2.12
CA ALA A 276 -1.63 16.41 3.54
C ALA A 276 -3.14 16.45 3.84
N TRP A 277 -3.92 17.19 3.04
CA TRP A 277 -5.38 17.26 3.18
C TRP A 277 -6.04 15.89 2.97
N SER A 278 -5.72 15.19 1.88
CA SER A 278 -6.27 13.85 1.61
C SER A 278 -5.95 12.87 2.74
N SER A 279 -4.73 12.90 3.28
CA SER A 279 -4.33 12.02 4.39
C SER A 279 -5.17 12.27 5.65
N MET A 280 -5.46 13.53 5.96
CA MET A 280 -6.30 13.85 7.13
C MET A 280 -7.76 13.46 6.89
N ILE A 281 -8.32 13.77 5.72
CA ILE A 281 -9.71 13.44 5.36
C ILE A 281 -9.94 11.93 5.37
N VAL A 282 -9.05 11.16 4.74
CA VAL A 282 -9.11 9.68 4.77
C VAL A 282 -8.96 9.16 6.20
N GLY A 283 -8.05 9.74 6.99
CA GLY A 283 -7.89 9.41 8.40
C GLY A 283 -9.17 9.60 9.21
N LEU A 284 -9.86 10.74 9.05
CA LEU A 284 -11.13 11.01 9.72
C LEU A 284 -12.23 10.05 9.26
N ALA A 285 -12.29 9.77 7.96
CA ALA A 285 -13.27 8.85 7.38
C ALA A 285 -13.16 7.44 7.98
N VAL A 286 -11.95 6.86 8.05
CA VAL A 286 -11.76 5.51 8.61
C VAL A 286 -12.01 5.45 10.12
N HIS A 287 -11.93 6.59 10.83
CA HIS A 287 -12.32 6.71 12.23
C HIS A 287 -13.83 6.92 12.43
N GLY A 288 -14.61 7.04 11.35
CA GLY A 288 -16.05 7.30 11.40
C GLY A 288 -16.41 8.74 11.76
N LEU A 289 -15.45 9.67 11.70
CA LEU A 289 -15.64 11.09 12.00
C LEU A 289 -16.06 11.84 10.73
N ALA A 290 -17.23 11.48 10.21
CA ALA A 290 -17.69 11.95 8.90
C ALA A 290 -17.81 13.48 8.82
N GLU A 291 -18.41 14.10 9.83
CA GLU A 291 -18.58 15.56 9.90
C GLU A 291 -17.24 16.30 9.88
N GLU A 292 -16.27 15.87 10.70
CA GLU A 292 -14.92 16.46 10.70
C GLU A 292 -14.20 16.26 9.36
N ALA A 293 -14.42 15.12 8.68
CA ALA A 293 -13.85 14.85 7.37
C ALA A 293 -14.39 15.82 6.30
N LEU A 294 -15.71 16.11 6.34
CA LEU A 294 -16.34 17.08 5.44
C LEU A 294 -15.91 18.51 5.77
N GLU A 295 -15.77 18.88 7.05
CA GLU A 295 -15.22 20.17 7.46
C GLU A 295 -13.76 20.34 6.98
N ALA A 296 -12.95 19.29 7.09
CA ALA A 296 -11.59 19.31 6.55
C ALA A 296 -11.58 19.49 5.02
N PHE A 297 -12.52 18.88 4.29
CA PHE A 297 -12.67 19.11 2.85
C PHE A 297 -13.06 20.56 2.53
N SER A 298 -14.04 21.13 3.22
CA SER A 298 -14.42 22.54 3.01
C SER A 298 -13.25 23.49 3.26
N ARG A 299 -12.47 23.28 4.33
CA ARG A 299 -11.26 24.09 4.59
C ARG A 299 -10.16 23.91 3.54
N MET A 300 -10.06 22.73 2.91
CA MET A 300 -9.16 22.50 1.79
C MET A 300 -9.53 23.40 0.59
N GLU A 301 -10.83 23.48 0.28
CA GLU A 301 -11.37 24.33 -0.79
C GLU A 301 -11.18 25.81 -0.48
N GLU A 302 -11.47 26.25 0.75
CA GLU A 302 -11.22 27.63 1.22
C GLU A 302 -9.73 28.01 1.10
N SER A 303 -8.84 27.04 1.33
CA SER A 303 -7.39 27.20 1.17
C SER A 303 -6.94 27.18 -0.30
N LYS A 304 -7.87 27.08 -1.25
CA LYS A 304 -7.64 27.02 -2.72
C LYS A 304 -6.73 25.86 -3.14
N VAL A 305 -6.70 24.78 -2.36
CA VAL A 305 -5.97 23.56 -2.72
C VAL A 305 -6.91 22.68 -3.53
N THR A 306 -6.52 22.35 -4.76
CA THR A 306 -7.34 21.50 -5.63
C THR A 306 -7.46 20.08 -5.07
N PRO A 307 -8.70 19.56 -4.89
CA PRO A 307 -8.92 18.17 -4.54
C PRO A 307 -8.26 17.23 -5.54
N SER A 308 -7.73 16.12 -5.03
CA SER A 308 -7.24 15.02 -5.85
C SER A 308 -8.24 13.88 -5.86
N HIS A 309 -8.01 12.89 -6.74
CA HIS A 309 -8.72 11.61 -6.71
C HIS A 309 -8.73 10.99 -5.29
N VAL A 310 -7.59 10.98 -4.58
CA VAL A 310 -7.52 10.44 -3.21
C VAL A 310 -8.36 11.26 -2.22
N THR A 311 -8.49 12.57 -2.43
CA THR A 311 -9.36 13.42 -1.61
C THR A 311 -10.81 12.96 -1.68
N PHE A 312 -11.33 12.71 -2.88
CA PHE A 312 -12.71 12.27 -3.07
C PHE A 312 -12.97 10.85 -2.57
N ILE A 313 -11.99 9.93 -2.63
CA ILE A 313 -12.09 8.65 -1.92
C ILE A 313 -12.37 8.87 -0.43
N GLY A 314 -11.60 9.77 0.21
CA GLY A 314 -11.77 10.08 1.63
C GLY A 314 -13.15 10.67 1.95
N VAL A 315 -13.61 11.63 1.15
CA VAL A 315 -14.93 12.27 1.31
C VAL A 315 -16.07 11.27 1.12
N LEU A 316 -16.04 10.47 0.05
CA LEU A 316 -17.09 9.48 -0.21
C LEU A 316 -17.10 8.36 0.84
N SER A 317 -15.92 7.95 1.33
CA SER A 317 -15.81 7.01 2.44
C SER A 317 -16.39 7.59 3.75
N ALA A 318 -16.14 8.87 4.02
CA ALA A 318 -16.75 9.56 5.16
C ALA A 318 -18.28 9.58 5.05
N CYS A 319 -18.82 9.89 3.86
CA CYS A 319 -20.25 9.81 3.61
C CYS A 319 -20.78 8.38 3.81
N ALA A 320 -20.08 7.35 3.32
CA ALA A 320 -20.45 5.95 3.48
C ALA A 320 -20.55 5.55 4.96
N HIS A 321 -19.52 5.87 5.74
CA HIS A 321 -19.46 5.55 7.17
C HIS A 321 -20.42 6.39 8.02
N GLY A 322 -20.78 7.59 7.57
CA GLY A 322 -21.79 8.46 8.21
C GLY A 322 -23.22 8.24 7.72
N GLY A 323 -23.43 7.43 6.67
CA GLY A 323 -24.75 7.26 6.04
C GLY A 323 -25.29 8.50 5.32
N LEU A 324 -24.40 9.41 4.91
CA LEU A 324 -24.75 10.70 4.32
C LEU A 324 -24.98 10.57 2.81
N VAL A 325 -26.07 9.91 2.41
CA VAL A 325 -26.35 9.60 0.99
C VAL A 325 -26.43 10.87 0.13
N SER A 326 -27.14 11.90 0.59
CA SER A 326 -27.29 13.15 -0.15
C SER A 326 -25.96 13.85 -0.39
N GLU A 327 -25.11 13.92 0.65
CA GLU A 327 -23.76 14.49 0.53
C GLU A 327 -22.87 13.66 -0.38
N GLY A 328 -22.92 12.33 -0.27
CA GLY A 328 -22.17 11.44 -1.16
C GLY A 328 -22.50 11.68 -2.63
N ARG A 329 -23.78 11.85 -2.98
CA ARG A 329 -24.19 12.22 -4.35
C ARG A 329 -23.69 13.60 -4.77
N ARG A 330 -23.80 14.59 -3.87
CA ARG A 330 -23.33 15.95 -4.13
C ARG A 330 -21.84 15.97 -4.45
N TYR A 331 -21.02 15.29 -3.65
CA TYR A 331 -19.58 15.21 -3.87
C TYR A 331 -19.20 14.35 -5.07
N TRP A 332 -19.98 13.31 -5.40
CA TRP A 332 -19.81 12.57 -6.64
C TRP A 332 -19.97 13.47 -7.88
N SER A 333 -21.02 14.29 -7.93
CA SER A 333 -21.24 15.25 -9.02
C SER A 333 -20.13 16.29 -9.08
N SER A 334 -19.76 16.87 -7.93
CA SER A 334 -18.67 17.86 -7.83
C SER A 334 -17.33 17.32 -8.33
N MET A 335 -17.00 16.06 -8.03
CA MET A 335 -15.78 15.40 -8.54
C MET A 335 -15.75 15.38 -10.08
N ILE A 336 -16.87 15.02 -10.71
CA ILE A 336 -16.99 14.96 -12.17
C ILE A 336 -16.92 16.37 -12.78
N GLU A 337 -17.58 17.35 -12.15
CA GLU A 337 -17.56 18.75 -12.58
C GLU A 337 -16.14 19.36 -12.53
N LEU A 338 -15.30 18.91 -11.59
CA LEU A 338 -13.89 19.27 -11.50
C LEU A 338 -12.99 18.53 -12.52
N GLY A 339 -13.57 17.68 -13.38
CA GLY A 339 -12.84 16.91 -14.39
C GLY A 339 -12.04 15.74 -13.82
N ILE A 340 -12.36 15.28 -12.60
CA ILE A 340 -11.72 14.11 -12.00
C ILE A 340 -12.52 12.87 -12.42
N GLU A 341 -11.92 12.06 -13.28
CA GLU A 341 -12.55 10.82 -13.75
C GLU A 341 -12.74 9.81 -12.59
N PRO A 342 -13.94 9.24 -12.42
CA PRO A 342 -14.18 8.24 -11.40
C PRO A 342 -13.34 6.97 -11.61
N SER A 343 -12.57 6.59 -10.60
CA SER A 343 -11.85 5.31 -10.54
C SER A 343 -12.69 4.21 -9.91
N ILE A 344 -12.18 2.98 -9.96
CA ILE A 344 -12.83 1.83 -9.32
C ILE A 344 -13.02 2.01 -7.81
N GLU A 345 -12.11 2.71 -7.13
CA GLU A 345 -12.22 3.02 -5.71
C GLU A 345 -13.36 4.01 -5.42
N HIS A 346 -13.59 5.00 -6.27
CA HIS A 346 -14.71 5.94 -6.15
C HIS A 346 -16.05 5.20 -6.27
N TYR A 347 -16.18 4.32 -7.27
CA TYR A 347 -17.36 3.47 -7.42
C TYR A 347 -17.56 2.58 -6.20
N GLY A 348 -16.49 1.98 -5.67
CA GLY A 348 -16.52 1.19 -4.44
C GLY A 348 -17.09 1.97 -3.26
N CYS A 349 -16.68 3.23 -3.05
CA CYS A 349 -17.19 4.07 -1.97
C CYS A 349 -18.69 4.37 -2.12
N MET A 350 -19.16 4.65 -3.34
CA MET A 350 -20.59 4.90 -3.60
C MET A 350 -21.43 3.64 -3.41
N VAL A 351 -20.94 2.49 -3.86
CA VAL A 351 -21.62 1.20 -3.66
C VAL A 351 -21.71 0.88 -2.16
N ASP A 352 -20.62 1.10 -1.40
CA ASP A 352 -20.61 0.90 0.05
C ASP A 352 -21.62 1.83 0.75
N LEU A 353 -21.64 3.12 0.39
CA LEU A 353 -22.61 4.10 0.89
C LEU A 353 -24.06 3.65 0.65
N LEU A 354 -24.39 3.27 -0.58
CA LEU A 354 -25.75 2.85 -0.94
C LEU A 354 -26.12 1.53 -0.25
N CYS A 355 -25.20 0.58 -0.13
CA CYS A 355 -25.45 -0.69 0.55
C CYS A 355 -25.70 -0.49 2.05
N ARG A 356 -24.91 0.35 2.74
CA ARG A 356 -25.10 0.65 4.16
C ARG A 356 -26.40 1.41 4.43
N ALA A 357 -26.78 2.30 3.51
CA ALA A 357 -28.06 3.01 3.55
C ALA A 357 -29.27 2.14 3.15
N SER A 358 -29.09 0.83 2.96
CA SER A 358 -30.14 -0.11 2.53
C SER A 358 -30.77 0.21 1.15
N LEU A 359 -30.06 0.98 0.32
CA LEU A 359 -30.40 1.31 -1.08
C LEU A 359 -29.75 0.31 -2.05
N VAL A 360 -29.71 -0.97 -1.70
CA VAL A 360 -29.00 -2.03 -2.46
C VAL A 360 -29.54 -2.17 -3.88
N GLY A 361 -30.85 -1.98 -4.05
CA GLY A 361 -31.48 -1.99 -5.36
C GLY A 361 -30.83 -0.98 -6.31
N GLU A 362 -30.58 0.22 -5.81
CA GLU A 362 -29.91 1.29 -6.53
C GLU A 362 -28.41 1.02 -6.71
N ALA A 363 -27.73 0.49 -5.68
CA ALA A 363 -26.33 0.12 -5.76
C ALA A 363 -26.06 -0.86 -6.92
N CYS A 364 -26.91 -1.88 -7.09
CA CYS A 364 -26.79 -2.80 -8.21
C CYS A 364 -26.99 -2.11 -9.57
N ASN A 365 -27.93 -1.18 -9.69
CA ASN A 365 -28.15 -0.44 -10.93
C ASN A 365 -26.96 0.48 -11.24
N PHE A 366 -26.40 1.12 -10.20
CA PHE A 366 -25.21 1.97 -10.31
C PHE A 366 -23.98 1.17 -10.79
N VAL A 367 -23.82 -0.08 -10.36
CA VAL A 367 -22.75 -0.96 -10.85
C VAL A 367 -22.94 -1.33 -12.33
N GLN A 368 -24.17 -1.46 -12.81
CA GLN A 368 -24.45 -1.74 -14.22
C GLN A 368 -24.14 -0.55 -15.15
N THR A 369 -24.13 0.69 -14.64
CA THR A 369 -23.83 1.90 -15.41
C THR A 369 -22.36 2.28 -15.39
N MET A 370 -21.49 1.50 -14.73
CA MET A 370 -20.06 1.77 -14.67
C MET A 370 -19.41 1.63 -16.06
N PRO A 371 -18.54 2.58 -16.47
CA PRO A 371 -17.80 2.48 -17.73
C PRO A 371 -16.63 1.48 -17.65
N VAL A 372 -16.31 1.01 -16.44
CA VAL A 372 -15.22 0.07 -16.14
C VAL A 372 -15.80 -1.20 -15.52
N SER A 373 -15.16 -2.34 -15.78
CA SER A 373 -15.58 -3.62 -15.19
C SER A 373 -15.45 -3.57 -13.66
N PRO A 374 -16.51 -3.93 -12.90
CA PRO A 374 -16.45 -3.92 -11.45
C PRO A 374 -15.45 -4.96 -10.92
N ASN A 375 -14.65 -4.57 -9.92
CA ASN A 375 -13.64 -5.44 -9.33
C ASN A 375 -14.24 -6.36 -8.24
N PRO A 376 -13.48 -7.33 -7.70
CA PRO A 376 -13.97 -8.23 -6.65
C PRO A 376 -14.46 -7.51 -5.38
N VAL A 377 -13.89 -6.35 -5.04
CA VAL A 377 -14.29 -5.58 -3.85
C VAL A 377 -15.72 -5.04 -3.99
N ILE A 378 -16.08 -4.52 -5.16
CA ILE A 378 -17.44 -4.02 -5.44
C ILE A 378 -18.46 -5.14 -5.37
N TRP A 379 -18.20 -6.27 -6.04
CA TRP A 379 -19.12 -7.42 -6.01
C TRP A 379 -19.28 -8.01 -4.61
N ARG A 380 -18.19 -8.09 -3.84
CA ARG A 380 -18.22 -8.51 -2.44
C ARG A 380 -19.07 -7.56 -1.59
N THR A 381 -18.94 -6.25 -1.80
CA THR A 381 -19.73 -5.23 -1.09
C THR A 381 -21.22 -5.34 -1.44
N LEU A 382 -21.56 -5.53 -2.73
CA LEU A 382 -22.94 -5.78 -3.16
C LEU A 382 -23.51 -7.06 -2.56
N LEU A 383 -22.75 -8.16 -2.55
CA LEU A 383 -23.21 -9.44 -1.98
C LEU A 383 -23.50 -9.31 -0.48
N ILE A 384 -22.65 -8.61 0.27
CA ILE A 384 -22.91 -8.28 1.69
C ILE A 384 -24.18 -7.41 1.83
N GLY A 385 -24.34 -6.39 0.98
CA GLY A 385 -25.55 -5.57 0.94
C GLY A 385 -26.82 -6.40 0.68
N CYS A 386 -26.79 -7.27 -0.32
CA CYS A 386 -27.87 -8.20 -0.67
C CYS A 386 -28.15 -9.19 0.46
N GLN A 387 -27.13 -9.68 1.17
CA GLN A 387 -27.27 -10.56 2.33
C GLN A 387 -28.06 -9.87 3.45
N LYS A 388 -27.65 -8.65 3.82
CA LYS A 388 -28.31 -7.85 4.87
C LYS A 388 -29.77 -7.52 4.50
N ASN A 389 -30.03 -7.29 3.21
CA ASN A 389 -31.36 -6.92 2.70
C ASN A 389 -32.17 -8.11 2.14
N LYS A 390 -31.66 -9.35 2.31
CA LYS A 390 -32.29 -10.60 1.84
C LYS A 390 -32.72 -10.59 0.36
N MET A 391 -31.92 -9.96 -0.51
CA MET A 391 -32.21 -9.83 -1.94
C MET A 391 -31.65 -11.02 -2.75
N LEU A 392 -32.44 -12.09 -2.90
CA LEU A 392 -32.02 -13.34 -3.55
C LEU A 392 -31.43 -13.12 -4.96
N HIS A 393 -32.24 -12.68 -5.91
CA HIS A 393 -31.83 -12.60 -7.33
C HIS A 393 -30.58 -11.71 -7.54
N LYS A 394 -30.52 -10.53 -6.93
CA LYS A 394 -29.37 -9.62 -7.09
C LYS A 394 -28.11 -10.17 -6.41
N GLY A 395 -28.26 -10.86 -5.28
CA GLY A 395 -27.13 -11.48 -4.60
C GLY A 395 -26.57 -12.69 -5.35
N GLU A 396 -27.40 -13.46 -6.05
CA GLU A 396 -26.90 -14.55 -6.92
C GLU A 396 -26.03 -14.01 -8.05
N VAL A 397 -26.50 -12.96 -8.76
CA VAL A 397 -25.72 -12.29 -9.80
C VAL A 397 -24.39 -11.77 -9.24
N ALA A 398 -24.41 -11.10 -8.09
CA ALA A 398 -23.17 -10.60 -7.46
C ALA A 398 -22.22 -11.75 -7.08
N GLY A 399 -22.75 -12.86 -6.55
CA GLY A 399 -21.99 -14.05 -6.21
C GLY A 399 -21.34 -14.72 -7.42
N GLU A 400 -22.09 -14.92 -8.49
CA GLU A 400 -21.58 -15.51 -9.73
C GLU A 400 -20.46 -14.67 -10.36
N GLN A 401 -20.64 -13.35 -10.44
CA GLN A 401 -19.61 -12.44 -10.95
C GLN A 401 -18.35 -12.47 -10.07
N LEU A 402 -18.52 -12.48 -8.75
CA LEU A 402 -17.41 -12.56 -7.80
C LEU A 402 -16.62 -13.87 -7.95
N LEU A 403 -17.31 -15.00 -8.10
CA LEU A 403 -16.66 -16.30 -8.31
C LEU A 403 -16.02 -16.42 -9.70
N ALA A 404 -16.55 -15.74 -10.71
CA ALA A 404 -15.94 -15.70 -12.04
C ALA A 404 -14.61 -14.93 -12.04
N LEU A 405 -14.53 -13.82 -11.29
CA LEU A 405 -13.31 -13.00 -11.17
C LEU A 405 -12.24 -13.65 -10.30
N GLU A 406 -12.65 -14.31 -9.21
CA GLU A 406 -11.73 -14.93 -8.25
C GLU A 406 -12.13 -16.40 -7.98
N PRO A 407 -12.01 -17.31 -8.97
CA PRO A 407 -12.51 -18.69 -8.90
C PRO A 407 -11.74 -19.57 -7.91
N SER A 408 -10.61 -19.10 -7.41
CA SER A 408 -9.76 -19.77 -6.42
C SER A 408 -9.79 -19.08 -5.05
N ASN A 409 -10.64 -18.06 -4.85
CA ASN A 409 -10.72 -17.35 -3.57
C ASN A 409 -11.81 -17.97 -2.67
N PRO A 410 -11.44 -18.73 -1.62
CA PRO A 410 -12.38 -19.39 -0.72
C PRO A 410 -13.27 -18.44 0.10
N GLU A 411 -12.85 -17.20 0.33
CA GLU A 411 -13.64 -16.20 1.05
C GLU A 411 -14.94 -15.89 0.30
N ASN A 412 -14.91 -15.90 -1.04
CA ASN A 412 -16.06 -15.58 -1.87
C ASN A 412 -17.11 -16.68 -1.82
N TYR A 413 -16.67 -17.95 -1.80
CA TYR A 413 -17.56 -19.09 -1.63
C TYR A 413 -18.17 -19.12 -0.22
N THR A 414 -17.38 -18.77 0.80
CA THR A 414 -17.85 -18.62 2.18
C THR A 414 -18.95 -17.56 2.26
N LEU A 415 -18.71 -16.39 1.68
CA LEU A 415 -19.67 -15.30 1.65
C LEU A 415 -20.94 -15.69 0.89
N LEU A 416 -20.83 -16.34 -0.27
CA LEU A 416 -21.97 -16.80 -1.05
C LEU A 416 -22.77 -17.90 -0.32
N SER A 417 -22.10 -18.82 0.34
CA SER A 417 -22.72 -19.81 1.22
C SER A 417 -23.51 -19.15 2.34
N ASN A 418 -22.94 -18.13 3.00
CA ASN A 418 -23.59 -17.41 4.09
C ASN A 418 -24.75 -16.55 3.59
N PHE A 419 -24.64 -15.98 2.39
CA PHE A 419 -25.74 -15.33 1.69
C PHE A 419 -26.92 -16.29 1.48
N TYR A 420 -26.67 -17.48 0.91
CA TYR A 420 -27.75 -18.45 0.70
C TYR A 420 -28.39 -18.91 2.02
N ALA A 421 -27.62 -19.05 3.09
CA ALA A 421 -28.16 -19.35 4.41
C ALA A 421 -29.07 -18.21 4.92
N SER A 422 -28.71 -16.94 4.72
CA SER A 422 -29.51 -15.79 5.21
C SER A 422 -30.88 -15.63 4.51
N VAL A 423 -31.01 -16.19 3.29
CA VAL A 423 -32.25 -16.24 2.51
C VAL A 423 -32.88 -17.64 2.48
N ALA A 424 -32.47 -18.52 3.40
CA ALA A 424 -33.01 -19.88 3.60
C ALA A 424 -32.92 -20.80 2.36
N GLN A 425 -31.94 -20.61 1.48
CA GLN A 425 -31.66 -21.44 0.32
C GLN A 425 -30.64 -22.55 0.65
N TRP A 426 -31.06 -23.52 1.47
CA TRP A 426 -30.20 -24.56 2.03
C TRP A 426 -29.54 -25.48 1.00
N GLU A 427 -30.24 -25.79 -0.11
CA GLU A 427 -29.71 -26.62 -1.19
C GLU A 427 -28.56 -25.93 -1.93
N LYS A 428 -28.75 -24.66 -2.30
CA LYS A 428 -27.71 -23.84 -2.97
C LYS A 428 -26.51 -23.63 -2.04
N MET A 429 -26.74 -23.37 -0.76
CA MET A 429 -25.68 -23.28 0.24
C MET A 429 -24.85 -24.57 0.31
N SER A 430 -25.52 -25.72 0.37
CA SER A 430 -24.87 -27.04 0.40
C SER A 430 -24.06 -27.30 -0.87
N HIS A 431 -24.57 -26.88 -2.03
CA HIS A 431 -23.87 -26.97 -3.31
C HIS A 431 -22.57 -26.14 -3.33
N VAL A 432 -22.62 -24.87 -2.90
CA VAL A 432 -21.44 -24.00 -2.83
C VAL A 432 -20.38 -24.59 -1.90
N ARG A 433 -20.78 -25.11 -0.73
CA ARG A 433 -19.85 -25.78 0.21
C ARG A 433 -19.23 -27.04 -0.38
N LYS A 434 -20.01 -27.83 -1.14
CA LYS A 434 -19.49 -29.01 -1.85
C LYS A 434 -18.44 -28.61 -2.89
N MET A 435 -18.70 -27.56 -3.68
CA MET A 435 -17.73 -27.04 -4.65
C MET A 435 -16.40 -26.62 -4.02
N MET A 436 -16.44 -25.96 -2.85
CA MET A 436 -15.23 -25.60 -2.11
C MET A 436 -14.39 -26.83 -1.74
N LYS A 437 -15.07 -27.89 -1.25
CA LYS A 437 -14.42 -29.14 -0.84
C LYS A 437 -13.80 -29.89 -2.03
N GLU A 438 -14.53 -29.99 -3.13
CA GLU A 438 -14.06 -30.67 -4.35
C GLU A 438 -12.86 -29.97 -4.98
N ARG A 439 -12.76 -28.65 -4.86
CA ARG A 439 -11.63 -27.86 -5.36
C ARG A 439 -10.44 -27.79 -4.39
N GLY A 440 -10.53 -28.45 -3.23
CA GLY A 440 -9.44 -28.50 -2.24
C GLY A 440 -9.04 -27.13 -1.69
N MET A 441 -9.97 -26.17 -1.65
CA MET A 441 -9.65 -24.79 -1.28
C MET A 441 -9.34 -24.68 0.22
N LYS A 442 -8.22 -24.01 0.54
CA LYS A 442 -7.86 -23.66 1.92
C LYS A 442 -8.14 -22.18 2.14
N VAL A 443 -9.04 -21.87 3.08
CA VAL A 443 -9.40 -20.50 3.46
C VAL A 443 -8.13 -19.75 3.89
N VAL A 444 -7.90 -18.56 3.32
CA VAL A 444 -6.85 -17.67 3.82
C VAL A 444 -7.21 -17.33 5.26
N PRO A 445 -6.38 -17.68 6.24
CA PRO A 445 -6.80 -17.56 7.61
C PRO A 445 -6.83 -16.08 8.02
N GLY A 446 -7.84 -15.70 8.81
CA GLY A 446 -7.88 -14.39 9.40
C GLY A 446 -6.67 -14.19 10.31
N CYS A 447 -5.97 -13.07 10.14
CA CYS A 447 -4.79 -12.70 10.90
C CYS A 447 -5.05 -11.38 11.62
N ALA A 448 -4.87 -11.38 12.94
CA ALA A 448 -4.91 -10.18 13.76
C ALA A 448 -3.52 -9.95 14.36
N SER A 449 -3.11 -8.70 14.42
CA SER A 449 -1.83 -8.31 15.01
C SER A 449 -2.02 -7.31 16.14
N ILE A 450 -1.12 -7.37 17.11
CA ILE A 450 -1.06 -6.48 18.28
C ILE A 450 0.40 -6.13 18.55
N GLU A 451 0.64 -4.86 18.89
CA GLU A 451 1.95 -4.39 19.32
C GLU A 451 2.06 -4.48 20.85
N ILE A 452 3.10 -5.18 21.33
CA ILE A 452 3.46 -5.27 22.75
C ILE A 452 4.98 -5.17 22.86
N ASP A 453 5.47 -4.36 23.81
CA ASP A 453 6.91 -4.21 24.11
C ASP A 453 7.79 -3.89 22.88
N GLY A 454 7.25 -3.15 21.91
CA GLY A 454 7.95 -2.76 20.69
C GLY A 454 8.10 -3.88 19.65
N PHE A 455 7.29 -4.93 19.76
CA PHE A 455 7.17 -6.02 18.79
C PHE A 455 5.73 -6.19 18.34
N VAL A 456 5.54 -6.42 17.04
CA VAL A 456 4.23 -6.77 16.49
C VAL A 456 4.07 -8.29 16.50
N HIS A 457 3.11 -8.76 17.27
CA HIS A 457 2.73 -10.17 17.37
C HIS A 457 1.54 -10.46 16.46
N GLU A 458 1.65 -11.49 15.64
CA GLU A 458 0.60 -11.93 14.72
C GLU A 458 -0.06 -13.19 15.24
N PHE A 459 -1.38 -13.25 15.08
CA PHE A 459 -2.21 -14.36 15.52
C PHE A 459 -3.07 -14.84 14.37
N VAL A 460 -3.00 -16.14 14.14
CA VAL A 460 -3.77 -16.85 13.12
C VAL A 460 -4.49 -18.00 13.81
N MET A 461 -5.76 -18.22 13.50
CA MET A 461 -6.52 -19.33 14.08
C MET A 461 -5.79 -20.66 13.85
N GLY A 462 -5.65 -21.46 14.90
CA GLY A 462 -4.98 -22.77 14.86
C GLY A 462 -3.45 -22.72 14.80
N ASP A 463 -2.85 -21.52 14.68
CA ASP A 463 -1.41 -21.34 14.79
C ASP A 463 -1.00 -21.16 16.26
N TRP A 464 -0.24 -22.12 16.78
CA TRP A 464 0.24 -22.15 18.15
C TRP A 464 1.77 -22.09 18.26
N HIS A 465 2.45 -21.58 17.23
CA HIS A 465 3.92 -21.39 17.26
C HIS A 465 4.35 -20.21 18.14
N HIS A 466 3.42 -19.37 18.59
CA HIS A 466 3.73 -18.27 19.51
C HIS A 466 4.43 -18.81 20.78
N PRO A 467 5.56 -18.21 21.24
CA PRO A 467 6.30 -18.72 22.40
C PRO A 467 5.44 -18.89 23.67
N GLU A 468 4.42 -18.04 23.80
CA GLU A 468 3.50 -18.00 24.95
C GLU A 468 2.12 -18.62 24.66
N ALA A 469 2.02 -19.52 23.69
CA ALA A 469 0.76 -20.13 23.25
C ALA A 469 -0.02 -20.85 24.39
N LYS A 470 0.66 -21.34 25.44
CA LYS A 470 0.00 -21.96 26.59
C LYS A 470 -0.76 -20.94 27.43
N ASP A 471 -0.13 -19.81 27.74
CA ASP A 471 -0.72 -18.76 28.58
C ASP A 471 -1.85 -18.04 27.84
N ILE A 472 -1.69 -17.83 26.52
CA ILE A 472 -2.75 -17.27 25.67
C ILE A 472 -3.99 -18.16 25.66
N ARG A 473 -3.82 -19.49 25.56
CA ARG A 473 -4.95 -20.44 25.64
C ARG A 473 -5.65 -20.38 26.98
N GLN A 474 -4.89 -20.26 28.06
CA GLN A 474 -5.49 -20.11 29.38
C GLN A 474 -6.29 -18.81 29.50
N ALA A 475 -5.72 -17.69 29.05
CA ALA A 475 -6.40 -16.40 29.04
C ALA A 475 -7.69 -16.44 28.19
N LEU A 476 -7.64 -17.05 27.01
CA LEU A 476 -8.80 -17.25 26.14
C LEU A 476 -9.93 -18.01 26.84
N ARG A 477 -9.63 -19.10 27.56
CA ARG A 477 -10.63 -19.86 28.30
C ARG A 477 -11.32 -19.01 29.37
N VAL A 478 -10.54 -18.27 30.16
CA VAL A 478 -11.07 -17.36 31.19
C VAL A 478 -11.92 -16.25 30.57
N ILE A 479 -11.50 -15.71 29.42
CA ILE A 479 -12.30 -14.70 28.69
C ILE A 479 -13.61 -15.31 28.19
N ALA A 480 -13.57 -16.50 27.59
CA ALA A 480 -14.75 -17.18 27.08
C ALA A 480 -15.78 -17.49 28.19
N GLU A 481 -15.31 -17.98 29.35
CA GLU A 481 -16.14 -18.21 30.53
C GLU A 481 -16.85 -16.91 30.98
N ARG A 482 -16.10 -15.82 31.16
CA ARG A 482 -16.69 -14.54 31.58
C ARG A 482 -17.65 -13.93 30.56
N VAL A 483 -17.38 -14.11 29.27
CA VAL A 483 -18.26 -13.67 28.18
C VAL A 483 -19.56 -14.48 28.20
N SER A 484 -19.48 -15.78 28.46
CA SER A 484 -20.65 -16.65 28.65
C SER A 484 -21.46 -16.25 29.88
N ASP A 485 -20.79 -15.97 31.01
CA ASP A 485 -21.44 -15.52 32.26
C ASP A 485 -22.17 -14.17 32.09
N ALA A 486 -21.72 -13.35 31.15
CA ALA A 486 -22.39 -12.10 30.77
C ALA A 486 -23.59 -12.31 29.82
N GLY A 487 -23.92 -13.56 29.48
CA GLY A 487 -25.09 -13.93 28.67
C GLY A 487 -24.88 -13.92 27.16
N HIS A 488 -23.63 -13.95 26.68
CA HIS A 488 -23.36 -14.04 25.24
C HIS A 488 -23.60 -15.44 24.70
N GLU A 489 -24.47 -15.56 23.70
CA GLU A 489 -24.64 -16.79 22.93
C GLU A 489 -23.86 -16.71 21.61
N PRO A 490 -22.90 -17.62 21.34
CA PRO A 490 -22.11 -17.61 20.11
C PRO A 490 -22.98 -17.71 18.85
N GLN A 491 -22.73 -16.84 17.87
CA GLN A 491 -23.43 -16.89 16.58
C GLN A 491 -22.89 -18.01 15.67
N VAL A 492 -23.27 -19.26 15.98
CA VAL A 492 -22.80 -20.48 15.29
C VAL A 492 -23.28 -20.61 13.83
N SER A 493 -24.24 -19.78 13.39
CA SER A 493 -24.74 -19.78 12.01
C SER A 493 -23.67 -19.43 10.98
N ASP A 494 -22.68 -18.64 11.39
CA ASP A 494 -21.62 -18.12 10.51
C ASP A 494 -20.39 -19.05 10.43
N VAL A 495 -20.34 -20.11 11.24
CA VAL A 495 -19.22 -21.06 11.29
C VAL A 495 -19.42 -22.18 10.27
N LEU A 496 -18.50 -22.25 9.30
CA LEU A 496 -18.58 -23.15 8.15
C LEU A 496 -18.22 -24.62 8.45
N HIS A 497 -17.66 -24.93 9.62
CA HIS A 497 -17.29 -26.30 9.96
C HIS A 497 -18.54 -27.16 10.17
N ASN A 498 -18.59 -28.33 9.51
CA ASN A 498 -19.66 -29.31 9.68
C ASN A 498 -19.43 -30.11 10.97
N VAL A 499 -19.46 -29.40 12.08
CA VAL A 499 -19.21 -29.88 13.44
C VAL A 499 -20.38 -29.47 14.33
N GLY A 500 -20.50 -30.11 15.50
CA GLY A 500 -21.53 -29.76 16.49
C GLY A 500 -21.49 -28.28 16.89
N ASN A 501 -22.61 -27.73 17.35
CA ASN A 501 -22.69 -26.31 17.74
C ASN A 501 -21.68 -25.95 18.86
N GLU A 502 -21.35 -26.90 19.72
CA GLU A 502 -20.29 -26.76 20.75
C GLU A 502 -18.90 -26.58 20.11
N GLU A 503 -18.53 -27.42 19.13
CA GLU A 503 -17.27 -27.30 18.40
C GLU A 503 -17.21 -26.00 17.58
N LYS A 504 -18.34 -25.55 17.01
CA LYS A 504 -18.43 -24.23 16.34
C LYS A 504 -18.18 -23.07 17.31
N GLY A 505 -18.68 -23.17 18.54
CA GLY A 505 -18.41 -22.20 19.60
C GLY A 505 -16.92 -22.12 19.94
N ILE A 506 -16.21 -23.25 19.95
CA ILE A 506 -14.76 -23.31 20.18
C ILE A 506 -14.01 -22.61 19.03
N TYR A 507 -14.38 -22.86 17.77
CA TYR A 507 -13.77 -22.16 16.62
C TYR A 507 -13.94 -20.63 16.70
N LEU A 508 -15.12 -20.14 17.10
CA LEU A 508 -15.37 -18.71 17.29
C LEU A 508 -14.48 -18.11 18.39
N CYS A 509 -14.22 -18.86 19.46
CA CYS A 509 -13.33 -18.45 20.54
C CYS A 509 -11.87 -18.30 20.10
N GLU A 510 -11.44 -19.06 19.08
CA GLU A 510 -10.08 -19.02 18.54
C GLU A 510 -9.92 -18.07 17.34
N HIS A 511 -10.89 -17.19 17.09
CA HIS A 511 -10.69 -16.11 16.12
C HIS A 511 -9.46 -15.29 16.47
N SER A 512 -8.68 -14.91 15.45
CA SER A 512 -7.42 -14.17 15.62
C SER A 512 -7.56 -12.91 16.46
N GLU A 513 -8.70 -12.22 16.36
CA GLU A 513 -9.03 -11.03 17.14
C GLU A 513 -9.08 -11.35 18.63
N ARG A 514 -9.69 -12.48 19.00
CA ARG A 514 -9.78 -12.92 20.40
C ARG A 514 -8.43 -13.38 20.93
N LEU A 515 -7.62 -14.05 20.11
CA LEU A 515 -6.24 -14.39 20.43
C LEU A 515 -5.44 -13.12 20.75
N ALA A 516 -5.53 -12.10 19.89
CA ALA A 516 -4.85 -10.82 20.08
C ALA A 516 -5.36 -10.06 21.31
N ILE A 517 -6.68 -10.04 21.57
CA ILE A 517 -7.27 -9.46 22.78
C ILE A 517 -6.77 -10.19 24.03
N ALA A 518 -6.76 -11.53 24.03
CA ALA A 518 -6.31 -12.33 25.15
C ALA A 518 -4.84 -12.08 25.48
N TYR A 519 -3.99 -12.00 24.44
CA TYR A 519 -2.59 -11.63 24.61
C TYR A 519 -2.43 -10.19 25.14
N GLY A 520 -3.22 -9.23 24.64
CA GLY A 520 -3.24 -7.86 25.14
C GLY A 520 -3.64 -7.75 26.62
N ILE A 521 -4.66 -8.52 27.05
CA ILE A 521 -5.09 -8.60 28.45
C ILE A 521 -4.02 -9.24 29.32
N LEU A 522 -3.35 -10.28 28.83
CA LEU A 522 -2.26 -10.96 29.54
C LEU A 522 -1.06 -10.03 29.78
N LYS A 523 -0.74 -9.19 28.78
CA LYS A 523 0.49 -8.39 28.76
C LYS A 523 0.34 -6.99 29.33
N THR A 524 -0.86 -6.44 29.40
CA THR A 524 -1.08 -5.04 29.81
C THR A 524 -2.05 -4.93 30.97
N LYS A 525 -1.97 -3.86 31.77
CA LYS A 525 -2.82 -3.62 32.96
C LYS A 525 -3.78 -2.44 32.83
N ALA A 526 -4.92 -2.54 33.51
CA ALA A 526 -5.92 -1.49 33.79
C ALA A 526 -5.26 -0.10 33.85
N PRO A 527 -5.52 0.95 33.06
CA PRO A 527 -6.46 1.20 31.95
C PRO A 527 -5.81 1.24 30.54
N VAL A 528 -4.63 0.64 30.33
CA VAL A 528 -3.91 0.70 29.04
C VAL A 528 -4.79 0.17 27.89
N PRO A 529 -4.98 0.93 26.78
CA PRO A 529 -5.80 0.47 25.65
C PRO A 529 -5.15 -0.68 24.88
N ILE A 530 -5.97 -1.63 24.42
CA ILE A 530 -5.55 -2.72 23.53
C ILE A 530 -5.79 -2.30 22.09
N ARG A 531 -4.77 -2.37 21.23
CA ARG A 531 -4.85 -1.99 19.81
C ARG A 531 -4.59 -3.18 18.92
N ILE A 532 -5.53 -3.48 18.04
CA ILE A 532 -5.50 -4.64 17.17
C ILE A 532 -5.69 -4.19 15.73
N VAL A 533 -4.90 -4.76 14.83
CA VAL A 533 -5.10 -4.65 13.40
C VAL A 533 -5.56 -6.00 12.88
N LYS A 534 -6.66 -6.03 12.13
CA LYS A 534 -7.21 -7.22 11.49
C LYS A 534 -7.06 -7.11 9.98
N ASN A 535 -6.51 -8.14 9.37
CA ASN A 535 -6.33 -8.21 7.91
C ASN A 535 -7.63 -8.50 7.16
N LEU A 536 -8.77 -8.68 7.81
CA LEU A 536 -10.10 -8.90 7.24
C LEU A 536 -11.09 -7.96 7.93
N ARG A 537 -12.35 -7.95 7.50
CA ARG A 537 -13.42 -7.27 8.24
C ARG A 537 -13.74 -8.07 9.50
N VAL A 538 -13.99 -7.40 10.64
CA VAL A 538 -14.39 -8.09 11.88
C VAL A 538 -15.72 -8.81 11.66
N CYS A 539 -15.90 -10.01 12.20
CA CYS A 539 -17.20 -10.69 12.13
C CYS A 539 -18.17 -10.17 13.21
N ILE A 540 -19.48 -10.40 13.02
CA ILE A 540 -20.52 -9.91 13.94
C ILE A 540 -20.29 -10.43 15.37
N ASP A 541 -20.03 -11.73 15.50
CA ASP A 541 -19.76 -12.36 16.81
C ASP A 541 -18.52 -11.81 17.51
N CYS A 542 -17.43 -11.53 16.79
CA CYS A 542 -16.25 -10.89 17.38
C CYS A 542 -16.49 -9.45 17.77
N HIS A 543 -17.29 -8.71 16.99
CA HIS A 543 -17.68 -7.35 17.32
C HIS A 543 -18.46 -7.30 18.64
N GLU A 544 -19.48 -8.14 18.80
CA GLU A 544 -20.28 -8.21 20.04
C GLU A 544 -19.45 -8.69 21.24
N VAL A 545 -18.65 -9.74 21.08
CA VAL A 545 -17.77 -10.19 22.17
C VAL A 545 -16.76 -9.14 22.56
N THR A 546 -16.22 -8.36 21.61
CA THR A 546 -15.27 -7.28 21.94
C THR A 546 -15.95 -6.16 22.75
N LYS A 547 -17.22 -5.83 22.49
CA LYS A 547 -18.01 -4.93 23.35
C LYS A 547 -18.04 -5.48 24.77
N ILE A 548 -18.46 -6.74 24.94
CA ILE A 548 -18.58 -7.38 26.25
C ILE A 548 -17.23 -7.38 26.99
N ILE A 549 -16.15 -7.76 26.32
CA ILE A 549 -14.79 -7.75 26.91
C ILE A 549 -14.40 -6.33 27.34
N SER A 550 -14.66 -5.31 26.52
CA SER A 550 -14.33 -3.91 26.87
C SER A 550 -14.96 -3.46 28.19
N LYS A 551 -16.17 -3.97 28.49
CA LYS A 551 -16.87 -3.72 29.75
C LYS A 551 -16.31 -4.55 30.91
N ILE A 552 -16.24 -5.88 30.74
CA ILE A 552 -15.83 -6.82 31.80
C ILE A 552 -14.41 -6.55 32.29
N TYR A 553 -13.50 -6.19 31.38
CA TYR A 553 -12.09 -5.95 31.70
C TYR A 553 -11.75 -4.47 31.88
N GLU A 554 -12.74 -3.57 31.82
CA GLU A 554 -12.58 -2.12 31.95
C GLU A 554 -11.50 -1.58 31.00
N ARG A 555 -11.59 -1.99 29.72
CA ARG A 555 -10.61 -1.67 28.68
C ARG A 555 -11.20 -0.94 27.52
N GLU A 556 -10.51 0.12 27.10
CA GLU A 556 -10.62 0.58 25.72
C GLU A 556 -9.94 -0.45 24.80
N ILE A 557 -10.69 -0.98 23.83
CA ILE A 557 -10.17 -1.85 22.78
C ILE A 557 -10.39 -1.15 21.44
N ILE A 558 -9.33 -1.02 20.65
CA ILE A 558 -9.38 -0.41 19.33
C ILE A 558 -9.04 -1.51 18.32
N VAL A 559 -9.97 -1.81 17.42
CA VAL A 559 -9.75 -2.76 16.33
C VAL A 559 -9.82 -2.02 15.00
N ARG A 560 -8.72 -2.01 14.25
CA ARG A 560 -8.67 -1.54 12.86
C ARG A 560 -8.87 -2.74 11.94
N ASP A 561 -9.96 -2.75 11.19
CA ASP A 561 -10.19 -3.76 10.17
C ASP A 561 -9.83 -3.22 8.76
N ARG A 562 -10.14 -3.95 7.69
CA ARG A 562 -9.86 -3.50 6.31
C ARG A 562 -10.59 -2.20 5.91
N VAL A 563 -11.63 -1.81 6.64
CA VAL A 563 -12.59 -0.77 6.24
C VAL A 563 -12.51 0.44 7.17
N ARG A 564 -12.50 0.21 8.49
CA ARG A 564 -12.58 1.27 9.50
C ARG A 564 -11.97 0.86 10.85
N PHE A 565 -11.93 1.82 11.75
CA PHE A 565 -11.73 1.59 13.18
C PHE A 565 -13.06 1.30 13.88
N HIS A 566 -12.97 0.37 14.82
CA HIS A 566 -13.96 0.07 15.84
C HIS A 566 -13.32 0.38 17.19
N LYS A 567 -13.86 1.38 17.89
CA LYS A 567 -13.42 1.73 19.24
C LYS A 567 -14.48 1.25 20.22
N PHE A 568 -14.11 0.27 21.03
CA PHE A 568 -14.95 -0.37 22.04
C PHE A 568 -14.63 0.20 23.41
N VAL A 569 -15.64 0.76 24.06
CA VAL A 569 -15.54 1.36 25.40
C VAL A 569 -16.82 1.02 26.16
N ASP A 570 -16.68 0.45 27.36
CA ASP A 570 -17.78 0.15 28.28
C ASP A 570 -18.99 -0.55 27.62
N GLY A 571 -18.72 -1.60 26.84
CA GLY A 571 -19.80 -2.39 26.22
C GLY A 571 -20.39 -1.78 24.96
N SER A 572 -19.86 -0.66 24.47
CA SER A 572 -20.35 0.04 23.29
C SER A 572 -19.26 0.20 22.24
N CYS A 573 -19.64 0.21 20.96
CA CYS A 573 -18.74 0.54 19.85
C CYS A 573 -19.12 1.87 19.22
N PHE A 574 -18.11 2.70 18.90
CA PHE A 574 -18.31 4.02 18.29
C PHE A 574 -18.94 3.95 16.89
N CYS A 575 -18.95 2.78 16.24
CA CYS A 575 -19.65 2.59 14.98
C CYS A 575 -21.18 2.58 15.11
N LYS A 576 -21.72 2.49 16.33
CA LYS A 576 -23.18 2.41 16.60
C LYS A 576 -23.88 1.31 15.79
N ASP A 577 -23.18 0.19 15.58
CA ASP A 577 -23.63 -0.94 14.75
C ASP A 577 -23.94 -0.60 13.27
N TYR A 578 -23.56 0.60 12.84
CA TYR A 578 -23.59 1.05 11.46
C TYR A 578 -22.22 0.84 10.81
N TRP A 579 -21.94 -0.40 10.41
CA TRP A 579 -20.67 -0.76 9.77
C TRP A 579 -20.79 -1.78 8.65
#